data_AF-A0A3P7K907-F1
#
_entry.id   AF-A0A3P7K907-F1
#
_cell.length_a   1.000
_cell.length_b   1.000
_cell.length_c   1.000
_cell.angle_alpha   90.00
_cell.angle_beta   90.00
_cell.angle_gamma   90.00
#
_symmetry.space_group_name_H-M   'P 1'
#
loop_
_entity.id
_entity.type
_entity.pdbx_description
1 polymer ?
#
loop_
_entity_poly.entity_id
_entity_poly.type
_entity_poly.pdbx_seq_one_letter_code
_entity_poly.pdbx_strand_id
1 'polypeptide(L)'
;MAIAIASSRIASTLLHGGRTAHSALKLPLNLAHSENPICSISKGSGKAQVLKSCKLILWDEFTMAHKKALEALDRTLRDFRENTRIMGA
;
A
#
# COMPACT_ATOMS: atom_id res chain seq x y z
N MET A 1 3.96 -8.07 12.37
CA MET A 1 3.37 -8.54 11.10
C MET A 1 4.03 -7.84 9.94
N ALA A 2 4.37 -8.58 8.89
CA ALA A 2 4.90 -8.04 7.65
C ALA A 2 3.92 -8.31 6.51
N ILE A 3 3.85 -7.42 5.52
CA ILE A 3 3.04 -7.57 4.32
C ILE A 3 3.98 -7.62 3.13
N ALA A 4 3.89 -8.68 2.33
CA ALA A 4 4.62 -8.81 1.08
C ALA A 4 3.70 -8.44 -0.09
N ILE A 5 4.13 -7.50 -0.92
CA ILE A 5 3.44 -7.07 -2.14
C ILE A 5 4.41 -7.02 -3.31
N ALA A 6 3.89 -7.12 -4.53
CA ALA A 6 4.68 -6.95 -5.75
C ALA A 6 3.97 -6.03 -6.74
N SER A 7 4.69 -5.45 -7.70
CA SER A 7 4.08 -4.60 -8.73
C SER A 7 3.29 -5.42 -9.77
N SER A 8 3.81 -6.58 -10.19
CA SER A 8 3.13 -7.46 -11.15
C SER A 8 2.46 -8.67 -10.52
N ARG A 9 1.48 -9.24 -11.22
CA ARG A 9 0.81 -10.49 -10.78
C ARG A 9 1.78 -11.66 -10.74
N ILE A 10 2.68 -11.76 -11.71
CA ILE A 10 3.65 -12.86 -11.81
C ILE A 10 4.60 -12.81 -10.62
N ALA A 11 5.22 -11.67 -10.33
CA ALA A 11 6.07 -11.50 -9.15
C ALA A 11 5.32 -11.80 -7.84
N SER A 12 4.05 -11.40 -7.72
CA SER A 12 3.28 -11.69 -6.51
C SER A 12 3.04 -13.18 -6.25
N THR A 13 3.10 -14.05 -7.27
CA THR A 13 2.99 -15.51 -7.08
C THR A 13 4.22 -16.14 -6.46
N LEU A 14 5.37 -15.47 -6.54
CA LEU A 14 6.63 -15.90 -5.91
C LEU A 14 6.69 -15.55 -4.42
N LEU A 15 5.85 -14.60 -3.99
CA LEU A 15 5.73 -14.22 -2.59
C LEU A 15 4.68 -15.11 -1.89
N HIS A 16 5.03 -15.69 -0.75
CA HIS A 16 4.08 -16.50 0.02
C HIS A 16 2.89 -15.65 0.49
N GLY A 17 1.67 -16.00 0.05
CA GLY A 17 0.48 -15.19 0.30
C GLY A 17 0.50 -13.81 -0.38
N GLY A 18 1.39 -13.65 -1.37
CA GLY A 18 1.65 -12.40 -2.06
C GLY A 18 0.43 -11.85 -2.77
N ARG A 19 0.38 -10.52 -2.83
CA ARG A 19 -0.63 -9.77 -3.58
C ARG A 19 0.05 -8.69 -4.39
N THR A 20 -0.57 -8.28 -5.48
CA THR A 20 -0.10 -7.08 -6.16
C THR A 20 -0.32 -5.86 -5.27
N ALA A 21 0.55 -4.85 -5.36
CA ALA A 21 0.39 -3.58 -4.66
C ALA A 21 -0.99 -2.96 -4.94
N HIS A 22 -1.43 -3.04 -6.19
CA HIS A 22 -2.75 -2.57 -6.63
C HIS A 22 -3.90 -3.23 -5.85
N SER A 23 -3.87 -4.55 -5.68
CA SER A 23 -4.94 -5.30 -4.99
C SER A 23 -4.84 -5.22 -3.46
N ALA A 24 -3.62 -5.24 -2.92
CA ALA A 24 -3.35 -5.14 -1.49
C ALA A 24 -3.78 -3.77 -0.95
N LEU A 25 -3.36 -2.70 -1.64
CA LEU A 25 -3.57 -1.33 -1.22
C LEU A 25 -4.83 -0.70 -1.82
N LYS A 26 -5.51 -1.35 -2.76
CA LYS A 26 -6.63 -0.74 -3.53
C LYS A 26 -6.24 0.62 -4.12
N LEU A 27 -5.11 0.66 -4.81
CA LEU A 27 -4.63 1.87 -5.48
C LEU A 27 -5.64 2.30 -6.57
N PRO A 28 -5.88 3.61 -6.73
CA PRO A 28 -6.64 4.13 -7.86
C PRO A 28 -5.99 3.72 -9.19
N LEU A 29 -6.77 3.46 -10.24
CA LEU A 29 -6.21 3.18 -11.57
C LEU A 29 -5.54 4.42 -12.18
N ASN A 30 -6.14 5.61 -11.98
CA ASN A 30 -5.65 6.87 -12.55
C ASN A 30 -4.75 7.63 -11.57
N LEU A 31 -3.76 6.96 -10.99
CA LEU A 31 -2.82 7.57 -10.03
C LEU A 31 -2.14 8.82 -10.58
N ALA A 32 -1.76 8.84 -11.86
CA ALA A 32 -1.06 9.96 -12.48
C ALA A 32 -1.86 11.28 -12.45
N HIS A 33 -3.19 11.22 -12.44
CA HIS A 33 -4.07 12.39 -12.50
C HIS A 33 -4.59 12.83 -11.13
N SER A 34 -4.29 12.07 -10.07
CA SER A 34 -4.69 12.43 -8.71
C SER A 34 -3.63 13.33 -8.08
N GLU A 35 -4.01 14.55 -7.68
CA GLU A 35 -3.13 15.45 -6.93
C GLU A 35 -2.85 14.93 -5.52
N ASN A 36 -3.89 14.34 -4.90
CA ASN A 36 -3.83 13.82 -3.56
C ASN A 36 -4.21 12.33 -3.51
N PRO A 37 -3.34 11.44 -4.02
CA PRO A 37 -3.68 10.03 -4.11
C PRO A 37 -3.78 9.42 -2.72
N ILE A 38 -4.78 8.57 -2.53
CA ILE A 38 -4.98 7.77 -1.31
C ILE A 38 -5.43 6.36 -1.72
N CYS A 39 -5.12 5.37 -0.90
CA CYS A 39 -5.62 4.03 -1.06
C CYS A 39 -7.13 4.00 -0.78
N SER A 40 -7.91 3.36 -1.65
CA SER A 40 -9.38 3.28 -1.51
C SER A 40 -9.83 2.22 -0.48
N ILE A 41 -9.27 2.31 0.73
CA ILE A 41 -9.51 1.40 1.84
C ILE A 41 -10.27 2.15 2.94
N SER A 42 -11.44 1.64 3.32
CA SER A 42 -12.20 2.20 4.45
C SER A 42 -11.49 1.93 5.78
N LYS A 43 -11.40 2.95 6.66
CA LYS A 43 -10.77 2.88 7.99
C LYS A 43 -11.30 1.75 8.87
N GLY A 44 -12.58 1.39 8.74
CA GLY A 44 -13.21 0.32 9.51
C GLY A 44 -13.02 -1.09 8.94
N SER A 45 -12.38 -1.22 7.78
CA SER A 45 -12.23 -2.52 7.11
C SER A 45 -11.14 -3.39 7.73
N GLY A 46 -11.24 -4.72 7.56
CA GLY A 46 -10.19 -5.65 7.98
C GLY A 46 -8.82 -5.35 7.34
N LYS A 47 -8.80 -4.87 6.08
CA LYS A 47 -7.56 -4.43 5.41
C LYS A 47 -6.91 -3.23 6.14
N ALA A 48 -7.71 -2.28 6.61
CA ALA A 48 -7.20 -1.16 7.38
C ALA A 48 -6.59 -1.62 8.70
N GLN A 49 -7.23 -2.56 9.42
CA GLN A 49 -6.67 -3.13 10.66
C GLN A 49 -5.32 -3.84 10.42
N VAL A 50 -5.21 -4.56 9.31
CA VAL A 50 -3.96 -5.20 8.90
C VAL A 50 -2.88 -4.15 8.61
N LEU A 51 -3.19 -3.09 7.87
CA LEU A 51 -2.22 -2.02 7.57
C LEU A 51 -1.82 -1.20 8.82
N LYS A 52 -2.76 -0.96 9.74
CA LYS A 52 -2.51 -0.29 11.02
C LYS A 52 -1.48 -1.05 11.86
N SER A 53 -1.64 -2.37 11.97
CA SER A 53 -0.77 -3.24 12.79
C SER A 53 0.51 -3.72 12.06
N CYS A 54 0.62 -3.46 10.77
CA CYS A 54 1.78 -3.84 9.96
C CYS A 54 3.05 -3.11 10.43
N LYS A 55 4.16 -3.82 10.62
CA LYS A 55 5.46 -3.21 10.98
C LYS A 55 6.43 -3.11 9.79
N LEU A 56 6.18 -3.88 8.74
CA LEU A 56 7.06 -3.97 7.57
C LEU A 56 6.25 -4.23 6.31
N ILE A 57 6.46 -3.44 5.26
CA ILE A 57 5.93 -3.70 3.92
C ILE A 57 7.13 -4.00 3.02
N LEU A 58 7.19 -5.22 2.49
CA LEU A 58 8.15 -5.60 1.47
C LEU A 58 7.48 -5.45 0.11
N TRP A 59 8.00 -4.57 -0.74
CA TRP A 59 7.46 -4.31 -2.07
C TRP A 59 8.46 -4.77 -3.13
N ASP A 60 8.18 -5.92 -3.75
CA ASP A 60 8.95 -6.45 -4.86
C ASP A 60 8.65 -5.72 -6.18
N GLU A 61 9.67 -5.53 -7.03
CA GLU A 61 9.60 -4.69 -8.22
C GLU A 61 9.17 -3.24 -7.90
N PHE A 62 9.57 -2.70 -6.74
CA PHE A 62 9.21 -1.34 -6.34
C PHE A 62 9.68 -0.27 -7.35
N THR A 63 10.77 -0.52 -8.07
CA THR A 63 11.29 0.36 -9.14
C THR A 63 10.31 0.54 -10.28
N MET A 64 9.36 -0.39 -10.47
CA MET A 64 8.30 -0.32 -11.46
C MET A 64 7.06 0.44 -10.97
N ALA A 65 7.01 0.78 -9.67
CA ALA A 65 5.89 1.49 -9.10
C ALA A 65 5.98 2.99 -9.38
N HIS A 66 4.85 3.61 -9.71
CA HIS A 66 4.77 5.05 -9.86
C HIS A 66 4.95 5.75 -8.49
N LYS A 67 5.69 6.86 -8.43
CA LYS A 67 5.93 7.63 -7.18
C LYS A 67 4.64 7.92 -6.40
N LYS A 68 3.57 8.29 -7.11
CA LYS A 68 2.24 8.54 -6.51
C LYS A 68 1.64 7.34 -5.78
N ALA A 69 2.01 6.11 -6.13
CA ALA A 69 1.57 4.92 -5.38
C ALA A 69 2.22 4.87 -3.99
N LEU A 70 3.48 5.27 -3.88
CA LEU A 70 4.17 5.40 -2.60
C LEU A 70 3.57 6.54 -1.76
N GLU A 71 3.28 7.69 -2.38
CA GLU A 71 2.61 8.82 -1.72
C GLU A 71 1.21 8.43 -1.21
N ALA A 72 0.46 7.66 -2.00
CA ALA A 72 -0.84 7.13 -1.59
C ALA A 72 -0.73 6.20 -0.39
N LEU A 73 0.26 5.29 -0.39
CA LEU A 73 0.53 4.37 0.70
C LEU A 73 0.90 5.14 1.99
N ASP A 74 1.85 6.05 1.90
CA ASP A 74 2.31 6.87 3.03
C ASP A 74 1.15 7.65 3.66
N ARG A 75 0.38 8.37 2.86
CA ARG A 75 -0.79 9.13 3.34
C ARG A 75 -1.84 8.24 3.99
N THR A 76 -2.11 7.08 3.40
CA THR A 76 -3.06 6.10 3.96
C THR A 76 -2.58 5.58 5.31
N LEU A 77 -1.30 5.27 5.46
CA LEU A 77 -0.75 4.77 6.73
C LEU A 77 -0.76 5.84 7.81
N ARG A 78 -0.42 7.09 7.47
CA ARG A 78 -0.52 8.23 8.38
C ARG A 78 -1.95 8.44 8.88
N ASP A 79 -2.92 8.37 7.96
CA ASP A 79 -4.35 8.50 8.27
C ASP A 79 -4.88 7.34 9.13
N PHE A 80 -4.42 6.12 8.86
CA PHE A 80 -4.83 4.93 9.60
C PHE A 80 -4.24 4.87 11.01
N ARG A 81 -3.00 5.33 11.18
CA ARG A 81 -2.28 5.33 12.46
C ARG A 81 -2.41 6.64 13.23
N GLU A 82 -3.09 7.63 12.65
CA GLU A 82 -3.26 8.96 13.23
C GLU A 82 -1.91 9.60 13.62
N ASN A 83 -0.91 9.39 12.77
CA ASN A 83 0.47 9.81 13.00
C ASN A 83 1.03 10.46 11.73
N THR A 84 1.56 11.67 11.83
CA THR A 84 2.04 12.46 10.69
C THR A 84 3.46 12.11 10.24
N ARG A 85 4.17 11.24 10.97
CA ARG A 85 5.51 10.74 10.57
C ARG A 85 5.42 9.92 9.29
N ILE A 86 6.56 9.79 8.59
CA ILE A 86 6.65 8.98 7.36
C ILE A 86 6.15 7.57 7.65
N MET A 87 5.25 7.06 6.80
CA MET A 87 4.55 5.78 6.92
C MET A 87 3.75 5.60 8.23
N GLY A 88 3.43 6.70 8.92
CA GLY A 88 2.77 6.69 10.23
C GLY A 88 3.58 5.95 11.31
N ALA A 89 4.91 5.97 11.22
CA ALA A 89 5.84 5.27 12.13
C ALA A 89 6.07 6.02 13.45
#